data_AF-A0A967AMT8-F1
#
_entry.id   AF-A0A967AMT8-F1
#
_cell.length_a   1.000
_cell.length_b   1.000
_cell.length_c   1.000
_cell.angle_alpha   90.00
_cell.angle_beta   90.00
_cell.angle_gamma   90.00
#
_symmetry.space_group_name_H-M   'P 1'
#
loop_
_entity.id
_entity.type
_entity.pdbx_description
1 polymer ?
#
loop_
_entity_poly.entity_id
_entity_poly.type
_entity_poly.pdbx_seq_one_letter_code
_entity_poly.pdbx_strand_id
1 'polypeptide(L)'
;MRQLGFPTLFCNQLDIDGGGRIIAYHMRMTDPKRHAVAAFKSLNFRTIAAGDSYNDTAMLAEADAGFFFRPPEHLPKEFPQFPVTQTYGELQSRFESAGS
;
A
#
# COMPACT_ATOMS: atom_id res chain seq x y z
N MET A 1 15.04 -2.27 0.06
CA MET A 1 14.38 -3.58 0.32
C MET A 1 15.28 -4.68 0.88
N ARG A 2 16.62 -4.64 0.71
CA ARG A 2 17.55 -5.66 1.25
C ARG A 2 17.34 -5.95 2.75
N GLN A 3 17.22 -4.90 3.58
CA GLN A 3 17.02 -5.04 5.03
C GLN A 3 15.68 -5.71 5.40
N LEU A 4 14.71 -5.73 4.48
CA LEU A 4 13.40 -6.35 4.68
C LEU A 4 13.32 -7.76 4.10
N GLY A 5 14.44 -8.31 3.60
CA GLY A 5 14.48 -9.65 2.99
C GLY A 5 13.98 -9.70 1.54
N PHE A 6 14.04 -8.59 0.81
CA PHE A 6 13.57 -8.49 -0.60
C PHE A 6 12.15 -9.02 -0.83
N PRO A 7 11.13 -8.52 -0.10
CA PRO A 7 9.75 -8.85 -0.41
C PRO A 7 9.40 -8.33 -1.81
N THR A 8 8.44 -8.99 -2.47
CA THR A 8 7.96 -8.61 -3.79
C THR A 8 7.53 -7.14 -3.81
N LEU A 9 8.10 -6.37 -4.74
CA LEU A 9 7.86 -4.93 -4.86
C LEU A 9 7.31 -4.59 -6.24
N PHE A 10 6.13 -3.97 -6.24
CA PHE A 10 5.51 -3.41 -7.42
C PHE A 10 5.59 -1.88 -7.38
N CYS A 11 6.55 -1.28 -8.09
CA CYS A 11 6.77 0.16 -8.08
C CYS A 11 7.04 0.74 -9.48
N ASN A 12 7.23 2.07 -9.51
CA ASN A 12 7.71 2.81 -10.68
C ASN A 12 9.20 2.56 -10.91
N GLN A 13 9.69 2.97 -12.07
CA GLN A 13 11.09 2.85 -12.46
C GLN A 13 11.77 4.22 -12.55
N LEU A 14 13.08 4.23 -12.33
CA LEU A 14 13.93 5.40 -12.49
C LEU A 14 15.02 5.05 -13.49
N ASP A 15 15.31 5.97 -14.40
CA ASP A 15 16.48 5.86 -15.27
C ASP A 15 17.67 6.55 -14.60
N ILE A 16 18.80 5.85 -14.60
CA ILE A 16 20.04 6.32 -13.98
C ILE A 16 21.12 6.34 -15.06
N ASP A 17 21.81 7.47 -15.19
CA ASP A 17 22.92 7.60 -16.13
C ASP A 17 24.19 6.88 -15.65
N GLY A 18 25.22 6.84 -16.50
CA GLY A 18 26.50 6.21 -16.16
C GLY A 18 27.27 6.89 -15.01
N GLY A 19 26.88 8.11 -14.63
CA GLY A 19 27.41 8.84 -13.48
C GLY A 19 26.60 8.64 -12.19
N GLY A 20 25.55 7.81 -12.22
CA GLY A 20 24.71 7.52 -11.06
C GLY A 20 23.62 8.57 -10.79
N ARG A 21 23.33 9.47 -11.73
CA ARG A 21 22.30 10.51 -11.57
C ARG A 21 20.95 10.01 -12.10
N ILE A 22 19.87 10.35 -11.39
CA ILE A 22 18.50 10.12 -11.86
C ILE A 22 18.23 11.09 -13.00
N ILE A 23 17.90 10.57 -14.19
CA ILE A 23 17.64 11.37 -15.38
C ILE A 23 16.19 11.33 -15.83
N ALA A 24 15.43 10.31 -15.43
CA ALA A 24 14.00 10.22 -15.70
C ALA A 24 13.29 9.36 -14.64
N TYR A 25 11.97 9.53 -14.54
CA TYR A 25 11.08 8.65 -13.80
C TYR A 25 9.98 8.15 -14.73
N HIS A 26 9.63 6.88 -14.60
CA HIS A 26 8.63 6.22 -15.42
C HIS A 26 7.52 5.66 -14.55
N MET A 27 6.33 6.24 -14.68
CA MET A 27 5.14 5.69 -14.06
C MET A 27 4.71 4.42 -14.79
N ARG A 28 4.52 3.33 -14.04
CA ARG A 28 4.17 2.04 -14.64
C ARG A 28 2.77 2.03 -15.25
N MET A 29 1.81 2.64 -14.56
CA MET A 29 0.40 2.75 -14.95
C MET A 29 -0.34 3.69 -13.99
N THR A 30 -1.55 4.11 -14.38
CA THR A 30 -2.50 4.81 -13.50
C THR A 30 -2.99 3.88 -12.38
N ASP A 31 -3.16 4.40 -11.16
CA ASP A 31 -3.58 3.68 -9.95
C ASP A 31 -2.87 2.33 -9.72
N PRO A 32 -1.53 2.28 -9.70
CA PRO A 32 -0.80 1.03 -9.73
C PRO A 32 -1.02 0.17 -8.48
N LYS A 33 -1.29 0.79 -7.32
CA LYS A 33 -1.58 0.08 -6.05
C LYS A 33 -2.95 -0.60 -6.09
N ARG A 34 -3.98 0.10 -6.58
CA ARG A 34 -5.34 -0.45 -6.76
C ARG A 34 -5.32 -1.64 -7.72
N HIS A 35 -4.65 -1.48 -8.87
CA HIS A 35 -4.54 -2.57 -9.85
C HIS A 35 -3.78 -3.79 -9.31
N ALA A 36 -2.77 -3.60 -8.45
CA ALA A 36 -2.10 -4.73 -7.81
C ALA A 36 -3.05 -5.54 -6.92
N VAL A 37 -3.86 -4.87 -6.08
CA VAL A 37 -4.87 -5.53 -5.25
C VAL A 37 -5.93 -6.23 -6.11
N ALA A 38 -6.46 -5.55 -7.12
CA ALA A 38 -7.44 -6.13 -8.04
C ALA A 38 -6.89 -7.38 -8.76
N ALA A 39 -5.61 -7.37 -9.15
CA ALA A 39 -4.96 -8.53 -9.75
C ALA A 39 -4.86 -9.71 -8.77
N PHE A 40 -4.48 -9.49 -7.51
CA PHE A 40 -4.49 -10.54 -6.49
C PHE A 40 -5.90 -11.10 -6.25
N LYS A 41 -6.91 -10.23 -6.18
CA LYS A 41 -8.32 -10.65 -6.07
C LYS A 41 -8.79 -11.46 -7.27
N SER A 42 -8.35 -11.11 -8.49
CA SER A 42 -8.65 -11.88 -9.70
C SER A 42 -8.07 -13.30 -9.69
N LEU A 43 -7.02 -13.52 -8.89
CA LEU A 43 -6.42 -14.82 -8.62
C LEU A 43 -7.04 -15.51 -7.39
N ASN A 44 -8.19 -15.02 -6.91
CA ASN A 44 -8.95 -15.55 -5.79
C ASN A 44 -8.23 -15.48 -4.43
N PHE A 45 -7.29 -14.54 -4.25
CA PHE A 45 -6.74 -14.22 -2.94
C PHE A 45 -7.66 -13.26 -2.17
N ARG A 46 -7.79 -13.50 -0.86
CA ARG A 46 -8.26 -12.48 0.08
C ARG A 46 -7.13 -11.49 0.31
N THR A 47 -7.43 -10.20 0.22
CA THR A 47 -6.47 -9.11 0.26
C THR A 47 -6.70 -8.22 1.47
N ILE A 48 -5.63 -7.98 2.23
CA ILE A 48 -5.62 -7.06 3.36
C ILE A 48 -4.53 -6.02 3.09
N ALA A 49 -4.88 -4.74 3.20
CA ALA A 49 -4.00 -3.64 2.86
C ALA A 49 -3.87 -2.64 4.01
N ALA A 50 -2.67 -2.08 4.13
CA ALA A 50 -2.40 -0.97 5.03
C ALA A 50 -1.62 0.13 4.28
N GLY A 51 -1.94 1.38 4.60
CA GLY A 51 -1.30 2.56 4.02
C GLY A 51 -1.40 3.75 4.96
N ASP A 52 -0.71 4.84 4.66
CA ASP A 52 -0.58 5.99 5.54
C ASP A 52 -0.98 7.31 4.86
N SER A 53 -1.19 7.28 3.55
CA SER A 53 -1.32 8.50 2.75
C SER A 53 -2.55 8.51 1.85
N TYR A 54 -2.86 9.67 1.29
CA TYR A 54 -3.99 9.84 0.36
C TYR A 54 -3.86 8.92 -0.87
N ASN A 55 -2.64 8.66 -1.35
CA ASN A 55 -2.40 7.82 -2.53
C ASN A 55 -2.64 6.32 -2.27
N ASP A 56 -2.90 5.92 -1.02
CA ASP A 56 -3.24 4.56 -0.63
C ASP A 56 -4.75 4.32 -0.64
N THR A 57 -5.58 5.36 -0.57
CA THR A 57 -7.03 5.25 -0.37
C THR A 57 -7.71 4.34 -1.41
N ALA A 58 -7.31 4.43 -2.68
CA ALA A 58 -7.81 3.59 -3.75
C ALA A 58 -7.42 2.11 -3.57
N MET A 59 -6.22 1.82 -3.04
CA MET A 59 -5.77 0.47 -2.70
C MET A 59 -6.53 -0.08 -1.47
N LEU A 60 -6.71 0.76 -0.44
CA LEU A 60 -7.41 0.39 0.77
C LEU A 60 -8.89 0.09 0.50
N ALA A 61 -9.52 0.84 -0.40
CA ALA A 61 -10.92 0.62 -0.80
C ALA A 61 -11.12 -0.65 -1.64
N GLU A 62 -10.11 -1.03 -2.44
CA GLU A 62 -10.17 -2.23 -3.29
C GLU A 62 -9.93 -3.52 -2.51
N ALA A 63 -9.13 -3.45 -1.43
CA ALA A 63 -8.83 -4.58 -0.57
C ALA A 63 -10.07 -5.08 0.18
N ASP A 64 -10.08 -6.36 0.54
CA ASP A 64 -11.18 -6.94 1.33
C ASP A 64 -11.18 -6.42 2.77
N ALA A 65 -10.01 -5.99 3.26
CA ALA A 65 -9.88 -5.17 4.46
C ALA A 65 -8.76 -4.14 4.29
N GLY A 66 -9.08 -2.85 4.49
CA GLY A 66 -8.14 -1.74 4.38
C GLY A 66 -8.01 -0.97 5.70
N PHE A 67 -6.79 -0.64 6.11
CA PHE A 67 -6.51 0.12 7.32
C PHE A 67 -5.54 1.27 7.07
N PHE A 68 -5.67 2.33 7.85
CA PHE A 68 -4.60 3.31 7.97
C PHE A 68 -3.58 2.88 9.04
N PHE A 69 -2.31 3.10 8.74
CA PHE A 69 -1.22 3.01 9.70
C PHE A 69 -0.53 4.37 9.81
N ARG A 70 -0.69 5.04 10.95
CA ARG A 70 -0.11 6.37 11.24
C ARG A 70 -0.37 7.43 10.15
N PRO A 71 -1.62 7.64 9.72
CA PRO A 71 -1.93 8.64 8.71
C PRO A 71 -1.85 10.07 9.28
N PRO A 72 -1.70 11.09 8.44
CA PRO A 72 -1.96 12.48 8.82
C PRO A 72 -3.37 12.65 9.40
N GLU A 73 -3.53 13.55 10.37
CA GLU A 73 -4.78 13.72 11.14
C GLU A 73 -6.04 14.05 10.33
N HIS A 74 -5.88 14.60 9.12
CA HIS A 74 -7.02 14.93 8.26
C HIS A 74 -7.59 13.70 7.54
N LEU A 75 -6.77 12.68 7.23
CA LEU A 75 -7.22 11.53 6.45
C LEU A 75 -8.31 10.71 7.14
N PRO A 76 -8.26 10.40 8.45
CA PRO A 76 -9.35 9.68 9.11
C PRO A 76 -10.68 10.45 9.12
N LYS A 77 -10.65 11.79 8.97
CA LYS A 77 -11.86 12.62 8.88
C LYS A 77 -12.47 12.54 7.49
N GLU A 78 -11.63 12.49 6.46
CA GLU A 78 -12.06 12.37 5.05
C GLU A 78 -12.46 10.94 4.69
N PHE A 79 -11.80 9.95 5.30
CA PHE A 79 -12.00 8.52 5.03
C PHE A 79 -12.28 7.74 6.33
N PRO A 80 -13.41 8.03 7.02
CA PRO A 80 -13.74 7.41 8.30
C PRO A 80 -14.02 5.91 8.21
N GLN A 81 -14.18 5.36 7.01
CA GLN A 81 -14.38 3.93 6.79
C GLN A 81 -13.12 3.09 7.06
N PHE A 82 -11.92 3.69 7.07
CA PHE A 82 -10.67 2.97 7.31
C PHE A 82 -10.27 3.08 8.79
N PRO A 83 -10.20 1.96 9.53
CA PRO A 83 -9.67 1.95 10.88
C PRO A 83 -8.24 2.46 10.92
N VAL A 84 -7.90 3.25 11.95
CA VAL A 84 -6.55 3.76 12.18
C VAL A 84 -5.82 2.88 13.18
N THR A 85 -4.56 2.61 12.89
CA THR A 85 -3.60 1.96 13.79
C THR A 85 -2.38 2.86 13.96
N GLN A 86 -1.85 2.94 15.18
CA GLN A 86 -0.72 3.82 15.54
C GLN A 86 0.51 3.03 15.99
N THR A 87 0.36 1.74 16.29
CA THR A 87 1.46 0.86 16.68
C THR A 87 1.52 -0.38 15.79
N TYR A 88 2.70 -0.98 15.66
CA TYR A 88 2.83 -2.25 14.92
C TYR A 88 2.04 -3.38 15.56
N GLY A 89 1.87 -3.36 16.89
CA GLY A 89 1.01 -4.33 17.60
C GLY A 89 -0.46 -4.18 17.20
N GLU A 90 -0.98 -2.96 17.17
CA GLU A 90 -2.35 -2.70 16.67
C GLU A 90 -2.51 -3.12 15.21
N LEU A 91 -1.52 -2.80 14.36
CA LEU A 91 -1.54 -3.20 12.95
C LEU A 91 -1.57 -4.73 12.83
N GLN A 92 -0.73 -5.44 13.57
CA GLN A 92 -0.71 -6.90 13.60
C GLN A 92 -2.07 -7.48 14.03
N SER A 93 -2.65 -7.01 15.13
CA SER A 93 -3.97 -7.46 15.58
C SER A 93 -5.08 -7.25 14.54
N ARG A 94 -5.01 -6.16 13.76
CA ARG A 94 -5.94 -5.90 12.66
C ARG A 94 -5.79 -6.93 11.52
N PHE A 95 -4.55 -7.23 11.12
CA PHE A 95 -4.29 -8.24 10.09
C PHE A 95 -4.73 -9.64 10.52
N GLU A 96 -4.49 -10.02 11.78
CA GLU A 96 -4.94 -11.31 12.32
C GLU A 96 -6.46 -11.41 12.31
N SER A 97 -7.15 -10.38 12.81
CA SER A 97 -8.62 -10.35 12.87
C SER A 97 -9.28 -10.33 11.48
N ALA A 98 -8.65 -9.67 10.51
CA ALA A 98 -9.14 -9.62 9.13
C ALA A 98 -8.69 -10.80 8.27
N GLY A 99 -7.72 -11.59 8.73
CA GLY A 99 -7.25 -12.79 8.06
C GLY A 99 -8.03 -14.05 8.42
N SER A 100 -8.56 -14.10 9.65
CA SER A 100 -9.51 -15.13 10.11
C SER A 100 -10.85 -15.08 9.37
#